data_AF-A0A5C9BLB9-F1
#
_entry.id   AF-A0A5C9BLB9-F1
#
_cell.length_a   1.000
_cell.length_b   1.000
_cell.length_c   1.000
_cell.angle_alpha   90.00
_cell.angle_beta   90.00
_cell.angle_gamma   90.00
#
_symmetry.space_group_name_H-M   'P 1'
#
loop_
_entity.id
_entity.type
_entity.pdbx_description
1 polymer ?
#
loop_
_entity_poly.entity_id
_entity_poly.type
_entity_poly.pdbx_seq_one_letter_code
_entity_poly.pdbx_strand_id
1 'polypeptide(L)'
;MKLNRTTLAQYARRLKEVLEEAGEFGRFFGLAKERANFQLCTSEEDLRVRIARWVNEVRVPGFCAHALAEEGFILLKLITARVIEARESKTIALSEYDVRFLEQLERLVNESEGALRQAKEEMAIYSSLDGREIAERILERFGRYKRN
;
A
#
# COMPACT_ATOMS: atom_id res chain seq x y z
N MET A 1 -27.71 13.29 16.68
CA MET A 1 -26.50 12.43 16.89
C MET A 1 -25.27 13.33 16.87
N LYS A 2 -24.18 13.04 17.60
CA LYS A 2 -22.96 13.86 17.57
C LYS A 2 -21.89 13.19 16.70
N LEU A 3 -21.04 13.98 16.04
CA LEU A 3 -19.90 13.48 15.30
C LEU A 3 -18.98 12.66 16.22
N ASN A 4 -18.66 11.42 15.85
CA ASN A 4 -17.73 10.59 16.62
C ASN A 4 -16.28 10.92 16.25
N ARG A 5 -15.78 12.04 16.81
CA ARG A 5 -14.44 12.56 16.56
C ARG A 5 -13.33 11.59 17.00
N THR A 6 -13.53 10.88 18.10
CA THR A 6 -12.52 9.97 18.64
C THR A 6 -12.21 8.85 17.66
N THR A 7 -13.24 8.21 17.10
CA THR A 7 -13.05 7.15 16.11
C THR A 7 -12.41 7.68 14.82
N LEU A 8 -12.86 8.84 14.32
CA LEU A 8 -12.25 9.47 13.14
C LEU A 8 -10.77 9.83 13.36
N ALA A 9 -10.43 10.36 14.54
CA ALA A 9 -9.05 10.67 14.89
C ALA A 9 -8.19 9.40 15.03
N GLN A 10 -8.77 8.30 15.55
CA GLN A 10 -8.09 7.00 15.61
C GLN A 10 -7.79 6.46 14.21
N TYR A 11 -8.74 6.53 13.28
CA TYR A 11 -8.51 6.12 11.89
C TYR A 11 -7.47 6.98 11.21
N ALA A 12 -7.54 8.31 11.37
CA ALA A 12 -6.57 9.22 10.79
C ALA A 12 -5.15 8.99 11.32
N ARG A 13 -5.02 8.72 12.63
CA ARG A 13 -3.74 8.36 13.24
C ARG A 13 -3.21 7.04 12.69
N ARG A 14 -4.02 5.98 12.64
CA ARG A 14 -3.57 4.69 12.10
C ARG A 14 -3.20 4.79 10.62
N LEU A 15 -3.92 5.61 9.85
CA LEU A 15 -3.58 5.86 8.45
C LEU A 15 -2.19 6.49 8.31
N LYS A 16 -1.82 7.42 9.19
CA LYS A 16 -0.47 8.02 9.21
C LYS A 16 0.60 6.99 9.57
N GLU A 17 0.35 6.17 10.60
CA GLU A 17 1.25 5.08 10.97
C GLU A 17 1.46 4.10 9.80
N VAL A 18 0.38 3.71 9.12
CA VAL A 18 0.46 2.86 7.91
C VAL A 18 1.27 3.52 6.79
N LEU A 19 1.12 4.83 6.56
CA LEU A 19 1.89 5.53 5.53
C LEU A 19 3.38 5.61 5.87
N GLU A 20 3.72 5.81 7.14
CA GLU A 20 5.10 5.79 7.63
C GLU A 20 5.71 4.40 7.44
N GLU A 21 5.03 3.35 7.90
CA GLU A 21 5.42 1.95 7.73
C GLU A 21 5.57 1.58 6.23
N ALA A 22 4.60 1.95 5.39
CA ALA A 22 4.63 1.73 3.94
C ALA A 22 5.83 2.45 3.26
N GLY A 23 6.17 3.65 3.72
CA GLY A 23 7.35 4.39 3.26
C GLY A 23 8.68 3.71 3.61
N GLU A 24 8.73 2.96 4.71
CA GLU A 24 9.89 2.10 5.04
C GLU A 24 10.00 0.93 4.06
N PHE A 25 8.88 0.29 3.71
CA PHE A 25 8.87 -0.80 2.74
C PHE A 25 9.25 -0.33 1.33
N GLY A 26 8.82 0.86 0.89
CA GLY A 26 9.23 1.42 -0.40
C GLY A 26 10.76 1.57 -0.53
N ARG A 27 11.45 1.87 0.57
CA ARG A 27 12.93 1.94 0.64
C ARG A 27 13.57 0.55 0.63
N PHE A 28 12.96 -0.41 1.30
CA PHE A 28 13.45 -1.79 1.38
C PHE A 28 13.33 -2.55 0.05
N PHE A 29 12.21 -2.34 -0.66
CA PHE A 29 11.87 -3.14 -1.84
C PHE A 29 12.46 -2.65 -3.16
N GLY A 30 13.00 -1.43 -3.22
CA GLY A 30 13.85 -0.87 -4.27
C GLY A 30 13.81 -1.56 -5.65
N LEU A 31 12.61 -1.77 -6.21
CA LEU A 31 12.40 -2.72 -7.32
C LEU A 31 13.19 -2.32 -8.57
N ALA A 32 13.47 -1.03 -8.74
CA ALA A 32 14.30 -0.51 -9.82
C ALA A 32 15.75 -1.02 -9.78
N LYS A 33 16.33 -1.16 -8.60
CA LYS A 33 17.72 -1.63 -8.42
C LYS A 33 17.82 -3.13 -8.68
N GLU A 34 16.89 -3.91 -8.16
CA GLU A 34 16.88 -5.36 -8.40
C GLU A 34 16.47 -5.73 -9.82
N ARG A 35 15.60 -4.92 -10.45
CA ARG A 35 15.30 -5.07 -11.88
C ARG A 35 16.55 -4.97 -12.74
N ALA A 36 17.46 -4.03 -12.43
CA ALA A 36 18.74 -3.94 -13.11
C ALA A 36 19.61 -5.18 -12.85
N ASN A 37 19.63 -5.71 -11.62
CA ASN A 37 20.35 -6.94 -11.29
C ASN A 37 19.83 -8.18 -12.06
N PHE A 38 18.51 -8.29 -12.25
CA PHE A 38 17.92 -9.40 -13.01
C PHE A 38 18.24 -9.33 -14.51
N GLN A 39 18.41 -8.13 -15.07
CA GLN A 39 18.78 -7.95 -16.48
C GLN A 39 20.22 -8.39 -16.80
N LEU A 40 21.09 -8.43 -15.78
CA LEU A 40 22.49 -8.87 -15.93
C LEU A 40 22.66 -10.40 -15.95
N CYS A 41 21.57 -11.17 -15.82
CA CYS A 41 21.64 -12.63 -15.78
C CYS A 41 21.96 -13.22 -17.16
N THR A 42 23.04 -14.00 -17.26
CA THR A 42 23.57 -14.52 -18.53
C THR A 42 22.80 -15.72 -19.07
N SER A 43 22.06 -16.44 -18.21
CA SER A 43 21.21 -17.58 -18.58
C SER A 43 19.83 -17.51 -17.95
N GLU A 44 18.91 -18.37 -18.38
CA GLU A 44 17.59 -18.52 -17.73
C GLU A 44 17.72 -19.19 -16.35
N GLU A 45 18.68 -20.11 -16.20
CA GLU A 45 18.94 -20.79 -14.92
C GLU A 45 19.49 -19.82 -13.87
N ASP A 46 20.44 -18.96 -14.24
CA ASP A 46 20.98 -17.91 -13.34
C ASP A 46 19.87 -16.94 -12.90
N LEU A 47 18.95 -16.58 -13.81
CA LEU A 47 17.80 -15.74 -13.49
C LEU A 47 16.87 -16.42 -12.48
N ARG A 48 16.56 -17.72 -12.65
CA ARG A 48 15.71 -18.48 -11.74
C ARG A 48 16.31 -18.59 -10.35
N VAL A 49 17.61 -18.90 -10.25
CA VAL A 49 18.32 -19.00 -8.97
C VAL A 49 18.32 -17.66 -8.22
N ARG A 50 18.58 -16.54 -8.93
CA ARG A 50 18.57 -15.21 -8.33
C ARG A 50 17.17 -14.79 -7.85
N ILE A 51 16.14 -15.06 -8.64
CA ILE A 51 14.76 -14.78 -8.23
C ILE A 51 14.38 -15.63 -7.01
N ALA A 52 14.69 -16.92 -6.99
CA ALA A 52 14.40 -17.78 -5.84
C ALA A 52 15.08 -17.27 -4.57
N ARG A 53 16.35 -16.84 -4.66
CA ARG A 53 17.06 -16.22 -3.54
C ARG A 53 16.38 -14.94 -3.07
N TRP A 54 16.08 -14.03 -3.99
CA TRP A 54 15.40 -12.77 -3.68
C TRP A 54 14.05 -13.02 -3.00
N VAL A 55 13.22 -13.91 -3.54
CA VAL A 55 11.91 -14.25 -2.96
C VAL A 55 12.05 -14.81 -1.54
N ASN A 56 13.05 -15.65 -1.27
CA ASN A 56 13.27 -16.15 0.08
C ASN A 56 13.64 -15.04 1.08
N GLU A 57 14.34 -14.00 0.63
CA GLU A 57 14.71 -12.85 1.46
C GLU A 57 13.52 -11.90 1.67
N VAL A 58 12.67 -11.71 0.66
CA VAL A 58 11.72 -10.59 0.67
C VAL A 58 10.24 -10.98 0.74
N ARG A 59 9.87 -12.27 0.64
CA ARG A 59 8.46 -12.69 0.64
C ARG A 59 7.69 -12.22 1.87
N VAL A 60 8.29 -12.33 3.06
CA VAL A 60 7.61 -11.99 4.32
C VAL A 60 7.45 -10.47 4.44
N PRO A 61 8.52 -9.65 4.32
CA PRO A 61 8.36 -8.21 4.32
C PRO A 61 7.42 -7.71 3.21
N GLY A 62 7.38 -8.38 2.06
CA GLY A 62 6.55 -7.98 0.91
C GLY A 62 5.09 -8.24 1.18
N PHE A 63 4.78 -9.38 1.81
CA PHE A 63 3.44 -9.70 2.28
C PHE A 63 2.96 -8.70 3.33
N CYS A 64 3.82 -8.35 4.30
CA CYS A 64 3.51 -7.31 5.29
C CYS A 64 3.22 -5.95 4.62
N ALA A 65 4.05 -5.54 3.67
CA ALA A 65 3.86 -4.29 2.93
C ALA A 65 2.54 -4.28 2.15
N HIS A 66 2.19 -5.40 1.50
CA HIS A 66 0.91 -5.54 0.81
C HIS A 66 -0.27 -5.41 1.78
N ALA A 67 -0.25 -6.15 2.89
CA ALA A 67 -1.30 -6.12 3.90
C ALA A 67 -1.50 -4.72 4.51
N LEU A 68 -0.41 -4.00 4.78
CA LEU A 68 -0.47 -2.61 5.26
C LEU A 68 -1.09 -1.66 4.23
N ALA A 69 -0.75 -1.81 2.95
CA ALA A 69 -1.39 -1.03 1.90
C ALA A 69 -2.91 -1.30 1.85
N GLU A 70 -3.34 -2.55 2.06
CA GLU A 70 -4.76 -2.90 2.16
C GLU A 70 -5.44 -2.27 3.38
N GLU A 71 -4.79 -2.32 4.54
CA GLU A 71 -5.25 -1.63 5.74
C GLU A 71 -5.42 -0.13 5.49
N GLY A 72 -4.43 0.52 4.88
CA GLY A 72 -4.48 1.94 4.51
C GLY A 72 -5.71 2.26 3.63
N PHE A 73 -5.99 1.44 2.61
CA PHE A 73 -7.17 1.61 1.78
C PHE A 73 -8.48 1.43 2.54
N ILE A 74 -8.55 0.51 3.50
CA ILE A 74 -9.72 0.33 4.36
C ILE A 74 -9.93 1.59 5.21
N LEU A 75 -8.87 2.13 5.80
CA LEU A 75 -8.92 3.35 6.60
C LEU A 75 -9.36 4.55 5.78
N LEU A 76 -8.85 4.73 4.55
CA LEU A 76 -9.32 5.76 3.62
C LEU A 76 -10.83 5.66 3.40
N LYS A 77 -11.33 4.46 3.06
CA LYS A 77 -12.76 4.23 2.83
C LYS A 77 -13.60 4.54 4.07
N LEU A 78 -13.15 4.11 5.25
CA LEU A 78 -13.84 4.37 6.52
C LEU A 78 -13.90 5.87 6.84
N ILE A 79 -12.79 6.60 6.67
CA ILE A 79 -12.75 8.05 6.88
C ILE A 79 -13.69 8.74 5.89
N THR A 80 -13.57 8.45 4.59
CA THR A 80 -14.41 9.04 3.55
C THR A 80 -15.90 8.81 3.80
N ALA A 81 -16.30 7.56 4.09
CA ALA A 81 -17.69 7.23 4.36
C ALA A 81 -18.24 8.00 5.57
N ARG A 82 -17.44 8.13 6.64
CA ARG A 82 -17.83 8.88 7.85
C ARG A 82 -17.86 10.39 7.65
N VAL A 83 -16.99 10.92 6.79
CA VAL A 83 -17.04 12.35 6.42
C VAL A 83 -18.30 12.64 5.60
N ILE A 84 -18.61 11.81 4.60
CA ILE A 84 -19.83 11.93 3.79
C ILE A 84 -21.06 11.84 4.68
N GLU A 85 -21.14 10.82 5.55
CA GLU A 85 -22.22 10.66 6.52
C GLU A 85 -22.38 11.91 7.40
N ALA A 86 -21.28 12.46 7.90
CA ALA A 86 -21.31 13.66 8.74
C ALA A 86 -21.81 14.90 8.00
N ARG A 87 -21.43 15.08 6.72
CA ARG A 87 -21.83 16.25 5.91
C ARG A 87 -23.27 16.16 5.42
N GLU A 88 -23.73 14.97 5.06
CA GLU A 88 -25.08 14.76 4.51
C GLU A 88 -26.15 14.54 5.59
N SER A 89 -25.74 14.25 6.82
CA SER A 89 -26.68 13.99 7.91
C SER A 89 -27.41 15.25 8.37
N LYS A 90 -28.73 15.25 8.17
CA LYS A 90 -29.64 16.26 8.71
C LYS A 90 -29.78 16.21 10.25
N THR A 91 -29.18 15.21 10.90
CA THR A 91 -29.31 14.97 12.35
C THR A 91 -28.04 15.27 13.15
N ILE A 92 -26.95 15.64 12.45
CA ILE A 92 -25.67 16.03 13.05
C ILE A 92 -25.54 17.53 12.92
N ALA A 93 -25.64 18.24 14.04
CA ALA A 93 -25.28 19.65 14.09
C ALA A 93 -23.74 19.78 14.14
N LEU A 94 -23.15 20.34 13.10
CA LEU A 94 -21.71 20.55 13.00
C LEU A 94 -21.35 21.94 13.54
N SER A 95 -20.36 21.98 14.43
CA SER A 95 -19.70 23.24 14.81
C SER A 95 -18.67 23.66 13.75
N GLU A 96 -18.21 24.91 13.77
CA GLU A 96 -17.08 25.34 12.93
C GLU A 96 -15.83 24.46 13.12
N TYR A 97 -15.59 24.01 14.34
CA TYR A 97 -14.51 23.08 14.64
C TYR A 97 -14.69 21.74 13.92
N ASP A 98 -15.92 21.22 13.86
CA ASP A 98 -16.23 19.98 13.14
C ASP A 98 -15.98 20.12 11.65
N VAL A 99 -16.41 21.23 11.07
CA VAL A 99 -16.20 21.50 9.64
C VAL A 99 -14.71 21.50 9.32
N ARG A 100 -13.90 22.24 10.10
CA ARG A 100 -12.43 22.26 9.93
C ARG A 100 -11.80 20.89 10.13
N PHE A 101 -12.27 20.11 11.09
CA PHE A 101 -11.76 18.75 11.34
C PHE A 101 -12.06 17.82 10.15
N LEU A 102 -13.27 17.85 9.60
CA LEU A 102 -13.64 17.07 8.42
C LEU A 102 -12.83 17.47 7.19
N GLU A 103 -12.57 18.77 6.97
CA GLU A 103 -11.71 19.25 5.89
C GLU A 103 -10.24 18.80 6.02
N GLN A 104 -9.74 18.62 7.25
CA GLN A 104 -8.41 18.06 7.47
C GLN A 104 -8.37 16.57 7.11
N LEU A 105 -9.43 15.82 7.41
CA LEU A 105 -9.55 14.42 7.05
C LEU A 105 -9.66 14.21 5.54
N GLU A 106 -10.44 15.05 4.84
CA GLU A 106 -10.55 15.01 3.38
C GLU A 106 -9.20 15.28 2.70
N ARG A 107 -8.44 16.26 3.19
CA ARG A 107 -7.07 16.52 2.72
C ARG A 107 -6.16 15.33 2.94
N LEU A 108 -6.16 14.78 4.16
CA LEU A 108 -5.37 13.59 4.47
C LEU A 108 -5.71 12.42 3.53
N VAL A 109 -7.00 12.16 3.29
CA VAL A 109 -7.45 11.10 2.38
C VAL A 109 -6.90 11.33 0.97
N ASN A 110 -7.10 12.53 0.42
CA ASN A 110 -6.69 12.87 -0.94
C ASN A 110 -5.17 12.81 -1.13
N GLU A 111 -4.40 13.30 -0.15
CA GLU A 111 -2.93 13.26 -0.17
C GLU A 111 -2.39 11.83 -0.06
N SER A 112 -3.09 10.95 0.66
CA SER A 112 -2.63 9.59 0.95
C SER A 112 -3.00 8.57 -0.12
N GLU A 113 -4.09 8.80 -0.87
CA GLU A 113 -4.63 7.83 -1.83
C GLU A 113 -3.60 7.47 -2.91
N GLY A 114 -2.89 8.46 -3.47
CA GLY A 114 -1.91 8.23 -4.52
C GLY A 114 -0.75 7.35 -4.06
N ALA A 115 -0.20 7.64 -2.88
CA ALA A 115 0.91 6.88 -2.31
C ALA A 115 0.50 5.43 -1.98
N LEU A 116 -0.68 5.24 -1.37
CA LEU A 116 -1.19 3.91 -1.05
C LEU A 116 -1.52 3.09 -2.30
N ARG A 117 -2.06 3.72 -3.35
CA ARG A 117 -2.31 3.09 -4.65
C ARG A 117 -1.02 2.57 -5.27
N GLN A 118 -0.01 3.42 -5.35
CA GLN A 118 1.30 3.03 -5.86
C GLN A 118 1.89 1.88 -5.04
N ALA A 119 1.91 1.98 -3.71
CA ALA A 119 2.42 0.93 -2.84
C ALA A 119 1.68 -0.41 -3.04
N LYS A 120 0.34 -0.38 -3.14
CA LYS A 120 -0.47 -1.59 -3.36
C LYS A 120 -0.16 -2.25 -4.70
N GLU A 121 -0.04 -1.47 -5.76
CA GLU A 121 0.28 -1.97 -7.11
C GLU A 121 1.68 -2.55 -7.19
N GLU A 122 2.66 -1.92 -6.56
CA GLU A 122 4.04 -2.41 -6.52
C GLU A 122 4.16 -3.72 -5.72
N MET A 123 3.44 -3.82 -4.59
CA MET A 123 3.47 -4.98 -3.70
C MET A 123 2.46 -6.08 -4.06
N ALA A 124 1.67 -5.92 -5.13
CA ALA A 124 0.62 -6.87 -5.51
C ALA A 124 1.12 -8.30 -5.74
N ILE A 125 2.39 -8.46 -6.16
CA ILE A 125 3.01 -9.78 -6.35
C ILE A 125 3.17 -10.56 -5.04
N TYR A 126 3.20 -9.87 -3.90
CA TYR A 126 3.36 -10.43 -2.56
C TYR A 126 2.03 -10.56 -1.82
N SER A 127 0.90 -10.63 -2.53
CA SER A 127 -0.42 -10.82 -1.92
C SER A 127 -0.60 -12.17 -1.21
N SER A 128 0.30 -13.12 -1.45
CA SER A 128 0.38 -14.41 -0.77
C SER A 128 1.80 -14.63 -0.20
N LEU A 129 1.96 -15.67 0.63
CA LEU A 129 3.27 -16.14 1.09
C LEU A 129 3.85 -17.27 0.21
N ASP A 130 3.18 -17.62 -0.89
CA ASP A 130 3.62 -18.69 -1.78
C ASP A 130 4.83 -18.23 -2.60
N GLY A 131 6.02 -18.63 -2.16
CA GLY A 131 7.28 -18.28 -2.82
C GLY A 131 7.35 -18.73 -4.27
N ARG A 132 6.66 -19.82 -4.66
CA ARG A 132 6.65 -20.29 -6.04
C ARG A 132 5.79 -19.37 -6.89
N GLU A 133 4.59 -19.04 -6.44
CA GLU A 133 3.69 -18.10 -7.12
C GLU A 133 4.35 -16.72 -7.28
N ILE A 134 4.99 -16.23 -6.22
CA ILE A 134 5.74 -14.96 -6.26
C ILE A 134 6.87 -15.03 -7.31
N ALA A 135 7.67 -16.10 -7.31
CA ALA A 135 8.76 -16.28 -8.26
C ALA A 135 8.25 -16.35 -9.70
N GLU A 136 7.16 -17.08 -9.96
CA GLU A 136 6.52 -17.17 -11.27
C GLU A 136 6.01 -15.80 -11.74
N ARG A 137 5.35 -15.01 -10.88
CA ARG A 137 4.92 -13.65 -11.20
C ARG A 137 6.08 -12.70 -11.51
N ILE A 138 7.19 -12.80 -10.77
CA ILE A 138 8.41 -12.05 -11.04
C ILE A 138 8.99 -12.46 -12.40
N LEU A 139 9.09 -13.76 -12.68
CA LEU A 139 9.54 -14.29 -13.97
C LEU A 139 8.62 -13.84 -15.12
N GLU A 140 7.30 -13.79 -14.96
CA GLU A 140 6.40 -13.28 -15.99
C GLU A 140 6.58 -11.79 -16.24
N ARG A 141 6.78 -11.01 -15.17
CA ARG A 141 6.97 -9.56 -15.22
C ARG A 141 8.32 -9.17 -15.84
N PHE A 142 9.38 -9.95 -15.61
CA PHE A 142 10.75 -9.63 -16.04
C PHE A 142 11.29 -10.54 -17.16
N GLY A 143 10.84 -11.77 -17.29
CA GLY A 143 11.24 -12.73 -18.32
C GLY A 143 10.77 -12.38 -19.73
N ARG A 144 9.70 -11.56 -19.86
CA ARG A 144 9.26 -11.01 -21.16
C ARG A 144 10.29 -10.08 -21.81
N TYR A 145 11.26 -9.56 -21.06
CA TYR A 145 12.31 -8.68 -21.58
C TYR A 145 13.45 -9.39 -22.32
N LYS A 146 13.57 -10.73 -22.27
CA LYS A 146 14.57 -11.48 -23.07
C LYS A 146 14.07 -11.87 -24.47
N ARG A 147 12.80 -11.65 -24.80
CA ARG A 147 12.19 -12.06 -26.08
C ARG A 147 11.96 -10.91 -27.08
N ASN A 148 12.25 -9.67 -26.68
CA ASN A 148 12.26 -8.48 -27.53
C ASN A 148 13.68 -7.91 -27.57
#